data_AF-A0A925VHG3-F1
#
_entry.id   AF-A0A925VHG3-F1
#
_cell.length_a   1.000
_cell.length_b   1.000
_cell.length_c   1.000
_cell.angle_alpha   90.00
_cell.angle_beta   90.00
_cell.angle_gamma   90.00
#
_symmetry.space_group_name_H-M   'P 1'
#
loop_
_entity.id
_entity.type
_entity.pdbx_description
1 polymer ?
#
loop_
_entity_poly.entity_id
_entity_poly.type
_entity_poly.pdbx_seq_one_letter_code
_entity_poly.pdbx_strand_id
1 'polypeptide(L)'
;QALLHDTPYRALYLADVGFDIGPYAVAAQRFEHRYFCFLNSFSAPLADGWLASLYRQLLTPGVGLAGASGSWESAYTNVLAATVLQQMQGPRALHLPRLLAYRALFDPFPNPHIRSNGFMVERATMRAIRTGRIVSKRAAHRFEAGRHSLTKQIAALGLRALIVGRNGEGYEHDAWPHSGTFRQSEQENLLIADNRSEVYQRANEQQRERLARLSWGVAVLAAKGASL
;
A
#
# COMPACT_ATOMS: atom_id res chain seq x y z
N GLN A 1 29.39 12.91 -2.44
CA GLN A 1 29.92 11.59 -2.04
C GLN A 1 29.00 10.53 -2.65
N ALA A 2 29.50 9.74 -3.60
CA ALA A 2 28.68 8.80 -4.38
C ALA A 2 28.35 7.56 -3.52
N LEU A 3 27.24 7.62 -2.78
CA LEU A 3 26.82 6.62 -1.78
C LEU A 3 26.71 5.18 -2.32
N LEU A 4 26.73 4.99 -3.64
CA LEU A 4 26.55 3.72 -4.33
C LEU A 4 27.67 3.42 -5.34
N HIS A 5 28.82 4.11 -5.28
CA HIS A 5 29.86 3.97 -6.30
C HIS A 5 30.43 2.55 -6.39
N ASP A 6 30.52 1.85 -5.25
CA ASP A 6 30.95 0.45 -5.17
C ASP A 6 29.80 -0.55 -5.32
N THR A 7 28.56 -0.07 -5.43
CA THR A 7 27.38 -0.93 -5.60
C THR A 7 27.14 -1.13 -7.09
N PRO A 8 27.34 -2.35 -7.63
CA PRO A 8 27.20 -2.59 -9.05
C PRO A 8 25.75 -2.35 -9.49
N TYR A 9 25.55 -1.41 -10.41
CA TYR A 9 24.26 -1.19 -11.05
C TYR A 9 23.96 -2.34 -12.02
N ARG A 10 22.76 -2.93 -11.90
CA ARG A 10 22.26 -3.96 -12.82
C ARG A 10 20.91 -3.52 -13.36
N ALA A 11 20.82 -3.33 -14.67
CA ALA A 11 19.56 -3.03 -15.34
C ALA A 11 18.82 -4.32 -15.70
N LEU A 12 17.49 -4.30 -15.54
CA LEU A 12 16.58 -5.33 -16.04
C LEU A 12 15.52 -4.64 -16.91
N TYR A 13 15.63 -4.82 -18.22
CA TYR A 13 14.67 -4.27 -19.17
C TYR A 13 13.55 -5.28 -19.41
N LEU A 14 12.32 -4.85 -19.17
CA LEU A 14 11.11 -5.64 -19.36
C LEU A 14 10.16 -4.83 -20.24
N ALA A 15 9.30 -5.53 -21.00
CA ALA A 15 8.20 -4.87 -21.68
C ALA A 15 7.31 -4.15 -20.65
N ASP A 16 6.71 -3.02 -21.04
CA ASP A 16 5.77 -2.27 -20.20
C ASP A 16 4.43 -3.01 -20.09
N VAL A 17 4.48 -4.14 -19.39
CA VAL A 17 3.37 -5.06 -19.17
C VAL A 17 3.34 -5.41 -17.70
N GLY A 18 2.26 -5.03 -17.02
CA GLY A 18 2.00 -5.44 -15.64
C GLY A 18 2.30 -4.42 -14.56
N PHE A 19 2.39 -3.13 -14.93
CA PHE A 19 2.66 -2.03 -13.99
C PHE A 19 3.95 -2.34 -13.20
N ASP A 20 4.13 -1.76 -12.01
CA ASP A 20 5.35 -2.00 -11.23
C ASP A 20 5.45 -3.43 -10.65
N ILE A 21 4.31 -4.12 -10.49
CA ILE A 21 4.22 -5.43 -9.80
C ILE A 21 4.86 -6.56 -10.62
N GLY A 22 4.65 -6.58 -11.94
CA GLY A 22 5.25 -7.59 -12.83
C GLY A 22 6.79 -7.58 -12.75
N PRO A 23 7.43 -6.42 -12.97
CA PRO A 23 8.87 -6.23 -12.77
C PRO A 23 9.37 -6.66 -11.40
N TYR A 24 8.66 -6.38 -10.31
CA TYR A 24 9.07 -6.81 -8.97
C TYR A 24 9.16 -8.33 -8.87
N ALA A 25 8.17 -9.05 -9.39
CA ALA A 25 8.16 -10.51 -9.38
C ALA A 25 9.31 -11.11 -10.22
N VAL A 26 9.57 -10.53 -11.40
CA VAL A 26 10.68 -10.97 -12.26
C VAL A 26 12.03 -10.68 -11.61
N ALA A 27 12.20 -9.52 -10.98
CA ALA A 27 13.43 -9.16 -10.27
C ALA A 27 13.72 -10.13 -9.12
N ALA A 28 12.71 -10.48 -8.32
CA ALA A 28 12.85 -11.45 -7.22
C ALA A 28 13.22 -12.87 -7.71
N GLN A 29 12.82 -13.24 -8.94
CA GLN A 29 13.22 -14.50 -9.56
C GLN A 29 14.67 -14.44 -10.07
N ARG A 30 15.04 -13.34 -10.72
CA ARG A 30 16.30 -13.22 -11.46
C ARG A 30 17.52 -12.87 -10.61
N PHE A 31 17.36 -12.07 -9.55
CA PHE A 31 18.47 -11.64 -8.72
C PHE A 31 18.58 -12.47 -7.42
N GLU A 32 19.81 -12.72 -7.00
CA GLU A 32 20.15 -13.57 -5.86
C GLU A 32 20.41 -12.76 -4.59
N HIS A 33 19.53 -11.79 -4.31
CA HIS A 33 19.55 -11.04 -3.06
C HIS A 33 18.56 -11.64 -2.07
N ARG A 34 18.91 -11.67 -0.77
CA ARG A 34 18.02 -12.19 0.26
C ARG A 34 16.81 -11.29 0.48
N TYR A 35 17.01 -9.98 0.46
CA TYR A 35 15.96 -8.99 0.67
C TYR A 35 15.81 -8.10 -0.55
N PHE A 36 14.57 -7.75 -0.87
CA PHE A 36 14.24 -6.82 -1.94
C PHE A 36 13.50 -5.63 -1.34
N CYS A 37 13.94 -4.42 -1.67
CA CYS A 37 13.16 -3.21 -1.47
C CYS A 37 12.67 -2.72 -2.83
N PHE A 38 11.36 -2.65 -2.99
CA PHE A 38 10.71 -2.24 -4.22
C PHE A 38 10.16 -0.81 -4.08
N LEU A 39 10.49 0.03 -5.05
CA LEU A 39 10.04 1.40 -5.20
C LEU A 39 9.42 1.55 -6.58
N ASN A 40 8.35 2.33 -6.68
CA ASN A 40 7.79 2.71 -7.97
C ASN A 40 8.41 4.03 -8.46
N SER A 41 8.05 4.44 -9.68
CA SER A 41 8.62 5.63 -10.31
C SER A 41 8.26 6.97 -9.62
N PHE A 42 7.31 6.96 -8.69
CA PHE A 42 6.91 8.15 -7.92
C PHE A 42 7.46 8.15 -6.50
N SER A 43 8.18 7.11 -6.08
CA SER A 43 8.67 6.98 -4.72
C SER A 43 9.75 8.00 -4.40
N ALA A 44 9.57 8.76 -3.33
CA ALA A 44 10.55 9.71 -2.82
C ALA A 44 10.81 9.45 -1.33
N PRO A 45 11.98 8.89 -0.95
CA PRO A 45 12.36 8.78 0.45
C PRO A 45 12.44 10.16 1.12
N LEU A 46 11.90 10.28 2.33
CA LEU A 46 11.77 11.57 3.04
C LEU A 46 12.66 11.70 4.28
N ALA A 47 13.45 10.68 4.59
CA ALA A 47 14.30 10.68 5.77
C ALA A 47 15.60 9.89 5.56
N ASP A 48 16.63 10.30 6.28
CA ASP A 48 17.88 9.56 6.35
C ASP A 48 17.65 8.18 6.98
N GLY A 49 18.40 7.19 6.52
CA GLY A 49 18.29 5.82 7.02
C GLY A 49 16.98 5.11 6.66
N TRP A 50 16.15 5.65 5.75
CA TRP A 50 14.85 5.06 5.39
C TRP A 50 14.90 3.57 5.02
N LEU A 51 15.94 3.17 4.27
CA LEU A 51 16.12 1.78 3.87
C LEU A 51 16.46 0.90 5.08
N ALA A 52 17.27 1.42 5.99
CA ALA A 52 17.62 0.74 7.24
C ALA A 52 16.39 0.59 8.14
N SER A 53 15.50 1.58 8.21
CA SER A 53 14.24 1.49 8.97
C SER A 53 13.36 0.36 8.45
N LEU A 54 13.15 0.26 7.13
CA LEU A 54 12.41 -0.87 6.54
C LEU A 54 13.08 -2.21 6.84
N TYR A 55 14.41 -2.27 6.70
CA TYR A 55 15.18 -3.48 6.92
C TYR A 55 15.09 -3.98 8.36
N ARG A 56 15.30 -3.11 9.35
CA ARG A 56 15.22 -3.45 10.78
C ARG A 56 13.84 -4.02 11.14
N GLN A 57 12.77 -3.41 10.65
CA GLN A 57 11.42 -3.90 10.91
C GLN A 57 11.14 -5.24 10.24
N LEU A 58 11.69 -5.48 9.04
CA LEU A 58 11.58 -6.77 8.36
C LEU A 58 12.36 -7.89 9.10
N LEU A 59 13.44 -7.56 9.82
CA LEU A 59 14.18 -8.53 10.62
C LEU A 59 13.46 -8.96 11.90
N THR A 60 12.42 -8.25 12.32
CA THR A 60 11.61 -8.63 13.48
C THR A 60 10.98 -10.01 13.24
N PRO A 61 11.13 -10.98 14.16
CA PRO A 61 10.60 -12.33 13.98
C PRO A 61 9.12 -12.35 13.61
N GLY A 62 8.77 -13.12 12.57
CA GLY A 62 7.39 -13.24 12.09
C GLY A 62 6.88 -12.05 11.25
N VAL A 63 7.73 -11.09 10.88
CA VAL A 63 7.39 -10.04 9.90
C VAL A 63 7.79 -10.53 8.50
N GLY A 64 6.82 -10.55 7.58
CA GLY A 64 7.04 -10.94 6.18
C GLY A 64 7.07 -9.76 5.21
N LEU A 65 6.59 -8.59 5.63
CA LEU A 65 6.44 -7.42 4.78
C LEU A 65 6.57 -6.14 5.61
N ALA A 66 7.46 -5.25 5.19
CA ALA A 66 7.59 -3.90 5.77
C ALA A 66 7.28 -2.87 4.67
N GLY A 67 6.18 -2.13 4.79
CA GLY A 67 5.77 -1.11 3.84
C GLY A 67 5.94 0.31 4.39
N ALA A 68 6.27 1.28 3.55
CA ALA A 68 6.36 2.68 3.93
C ALA A 68 4.99 3.35 4.09
N SER A 69 3.93 2.73 3.57
CA SER A 69 2.55 3.17 3.76
C SER A 69 1.55 2.05 3.52
N GLY A 70 0.33 2.24 4.01
CA GLY A 70 -0.79 1.31 3.85
C GLY A 70 -2.12 2.06 3.88
N SER A 71 -3.21 1.32 3.75
CA SER A 71 -4.57 1.85 3.86
C SER A 71 -5.55 0.75 4.23
N TRP A 72 -6.71 1.13 4.74
CA TRP A 72 -7.89 0.26 4.89
C TRP A 72 -8.91 0.46 3.76
N GLU A 73 -8.59 1.28 2.76
CA GLU A 73 -9.51 1.60 1.65
C GLU A 73 -10.03 0.33 0.96
N SER A 74 -11.33 0.31 0.70
CA SER A 74 -12.00 -0.79 -0.01
C SER A 74 -12.62 -0.28 -1.30
N ALA A 75 -12.15 -0.80 -2.43
CA ALA A 75 -12.74 -0.52 -3.72
C ALA A 75 -14.23 -0.92 -3.77
N TYR A 76 -14.61 -2.00 -3.08
CA TYR A 76 -16.01 -2.42 -2.98
C TYR A 76 -16.84 -1.41 -2.17
N THR A 77 -16.40 -1.01 -0.99
CA THR A 77 -17.12 -0.02 -0.17
C THR A 77 -17.24 1.33 -0.89
N ASN A 78 -16.20 1.76 -1.62
CA ASN A 78 -16.25 2.99 -2.41
C ASN A 78 -17.30 2.90 -3.54
N VAL A 79 -17.36 1.78 -4.26
CA VAL A 79 -18.38 1.56 -5.30
C VAL A 79 -19.78 1.48 -4.68
N LEU A 80 -19.93 0.83 -3.52
CA LEU A 80 -21.20 0.78 -2.78
C LEU A 80 -21.67 2.18 -2.40
N ALA A 81 -20.82 2.99 -1.77
CA ALA A 81 -21.15 4.35 -1.38
C ALA A 81 -21.52 5.23 -2.57
N ALA A 82 -20.74 5.15 -3.67
CA ALA A 82 -21.05 5.86 -4.90
C ALA A 82 -22.40 5.41 -5.51
N THR A 83 -22.70 4.11 -5.45
CA THR A 83 -23.97 3.56 -5.92
C THR A 83 -25.14 4.08 -5.09
N VAL A 84 -25.01 4.12 -3.76
CA VAL A 84 -26.05 4.66 -2.87
C VAL A 84 -26.30 6.15 -3.16
N LEU A 85 -25.24 6.94 -3.33
CA LEU A 85 -25.35 8.36 -3.69
C LEU A 85 -26.01 8.56 -5.07
N GLN A 86 -25.64 7.76 -6.07
CA GLN A 86 -26.24 7.79 -7.41
C GLN A 86 -27.69 7.32 -7.41
N GLN A 87 -28.07 6.37 -6.55
CA GLN A 87 -29.45 5.92 -6.38
C GLN A 87 -30.36 7.01 -5.81
N MET A 88 -29.82 7.99 -5.07
CA MET A 88 -30.58 9.18 -4.71
C MET A 88 -30.87 10.10 -5.92
N GLN A 89 -30.23 9.84 -7.07
CA GLN A 89 -30.25 10.69 -8.26
C GLN A 89 -30.78 9.97 -9.54
N GLY A 90 -31.18 8.68 -9.48
CA GLY A 90 -31.62 7.93 -10.68
C GLY A 90 -31.98 6.44 -10.45
N PRO A 91 -32.36 5.69 -11.51
CA PRO A 91 -32.96 4.35 -11.39
C PRO A 91 -31.97 3.24 -10.97
N ARG A 92 -32.47 2.30 -10.14
CA ARG A 92 -31.70 1.32 -9.33
C ARG A 92 -30.91 0.24 -10.08
N ALA A 93 -31.28 -0.11 -11.31
CA ALA A 93 -30.91 -1.39 -11.93
C ALA A 93 -29.51 -1.46 -12.56
N LEU A 94 -28.92 -0.34 -13.00
CA LEU A 94 -27.66 -0.38 -13.76
C LEU A 94 -26.39 -0.65 -12.92
N HIS A 95 -26.48 -0.61 -11.59
CA HIS A 95 -25.29 -0.65 -10.73
C HIS A 95 -25.03 -2.00 -10.03
N LEU A 96 -26.03 -2.89 -9.98
CA LEU A 96 -25.94 -4.15 -9.22
C LEU A 96 -24.87 -5.12 -9.74
N PRO A 97 -24.73 -5.37 -11.07
CA PRO A 97 -23.68 -6.26 -11.58
C PRO A 97 -22.28 -5.75 -11.23
N ARG A 98 -22.07 -4.43 -11.30
CA ARG A 98 -20.80 -3.80 -10.91
C ARG A 98 -20.53 -4.00 -9.41
N LEU A 99 -21.54 -3.81 -8.57
CA LEU A 99 -21.41 -4.00 -7.13
C LEU A 99 -21.02 -5.44 -6.77
N LEU A 100 -21.71 -6.44 -7.35
CA LEU A 100 -21.41 -7.86 -7.15
C LEU A 100 -20.00 -8.21 -7.64
N ALA A 101 -19.60 -7.70 -8.81
CA ALA A 101 -18.26 -7.90 -9.34
C ALA A 101 -17.17 -7.33 -8.39
N TYR A 102 -17.37 -6.13 -7.84
CA TYR A 102 -16.42 -5.56 -6.88
C TYR A 102 -16.41 -6.31 -5.55
N ARG A 103 -17.57 -6.76 -5.04
CA ARG A 103 -17.67 -7.58 -3.82
C ARG A 103 -16.91 -8.89 -3.95
N ALA A 104 -16.94 -9.51 -5.14
CA ALA A 104 -16.22 -10.74 -5.42
C ALA A 104 -14.69 -10.53 -5.48
N LEU A 105 -14.21 -9.31 -5.77
CA LEU A 105 -12.78 -9.03 -5.94
C LEU A 105 -12.13 -8.38 -4.72
N PHE A 106 -12.87 -7.62 -3.93
CA PHE A 106 -12.37 -6.84 -2.80
C PHE A 106 -13.19 -7.11 -1.53
N ASP A 107 -12.51 -7.09 -0.39
CA ASP A 107 -13.19 -7.14 0.91
C ASP A 107 -13.82 -5.80 1.25
N PRO A 108 -14.91 -5.78 2.06
CA PRO A 108 -15.46 -4.53 2.57
C PRO A 108 -14.45 -3.80 3.47
N PHE A 109 -14.67 -2.51 3.64
CA PHE A 109 -13.95 -1.70 4.62
C PHE A 109 -14.19 -2.23 6.05
N PRO A 110 -13.17 -2.30 6.93
CA PRO A 110 -11.77 -2.01 6.67
C PRO A 110 -11.07 -3.13 5.89
N ASN A 111 -10.22 -2.75 4.94
CA ASN A 111 -9.50 -3.67 4.06
C ASN A 111 -7.99 -3.38 4.12
N PRO A 112 -7.28 -3.82 5.18
CA PRO A 112 -5.88 -3.49 5.39
C PRO A 112 -4.99 -4.04 4.28
N HIS A 113 -4.23 -3.15 3.65
CA HIS A 113 -3.20 -3.48 2.68
C HIS A 113 -2.03 -2.49 2.69
N ILE A 114 -0.83 -3.01 2.43
CA ILE A 114 0.37 -2.23 2.15
C ILE A 114 0.30 -1.72 0.72
N ARG A 115 0.71 -0.47 0.51
CA ARG A 115 0.75 0.15 -0.82
C ARG A 115 2.01 -0.27 -1.57
N SER A 116 1.90 -0.48 -2.87
CA SER A 116 2.99 -0.92 -3.77
C SER A 116 3.97 0.20 -4.17
N ASN A 117 3.98 1.31 -3.42
CA ASN A 117 4.89 2.45 -3.64
C ASN A 117 6.23 2.31 -2.91
N GLY A 118 6.32 1.50 -1.86
CA GLY A 118 7.56 1.38 -1.11
C GLY A 118 7.43 0.29 -0.08
N PHE A 119 8.07 -0.85 -0.32
CA PHE A 119 8.05 -1.95 0.63
C PHE A 119 9.30 -2.83 0.52
N MET A 120 9.61 -3.54 1.59
CA MET A 120 10.67 -4.52 1.68
C MET A 120 10.11 -5.90 2.04
N VAL A 121 10.68 -6.93 1.43
CA VAL A 121 10.25 -8.33 1.55
C VAL A 121 11.45 -9.27 1.39
N GLU A 122 11.45 -10.42 2.06
CA GLU A 122 12.43 -11.48 1.80
C GLU A 122 12.14 -12.17 0.46
N ARG A 123 13.18 -12.53 -0.29
CA ARG A 123 13.07 -13.18 -1.60
C ARG A 123 12.24 -14.46 -1.54
N ALA A 124 12.47 -15.30 -0.54
CA ALA A 124 11.73 -16.55 -0.37
C ALA A 124 10.22 -16.29 -0.21
N THR A 125 9.88 -15.32 0.65
CA THR A 125 8.50 -14.85 0.84
C THR A 125 7.92 -14.30 -0.45
N MET A 126 8.63 -13.39 -1.16
CA MET A 126 8.17 -12.82 -2.42
C MET A 126 7.92 -13.88 -3.50
N ARG A 127 8.75 -14.94 -3.56
CA ARG A 127 8.57 -16.06 -4.48
C ARG A 127 7.37 -16.95 -4.14
N ALA A 128 6.94 -16.98 -2.88
CA ALA A 128 5.73 -17.68 -2.46
C ALA A 128 4.45 -16.90 -2.83
N ILE A 129 4.54 -15.58 -3.07
CA ILE A 129 3.41 -14.75 -3.46
C ILE A 129 2.98 -15.05 -4.91
N ARG A 130 1.69 -15.31 -5.08
CA ARG A 130 1.04 -15.45 -6.38
C ARG A 130 0.69 -14.06 -6.91
N THR A 131 1.53 -13.52 -7.79
CA THR A 131 1.29 -12.25 -8.48
C THR A 131 0.21 -12.37 -9.56
N GLY A 132 0.20 -13.50 -10.29
CA GLY A 132 -0.64 -13.70 -11.46
C GLY A 132 -0.29 -12.74 -12.61
N ARG A 133 -1.10 -12.76 -13.68
CA ARG A 133 -0.93 -11.81 -14.79
C ARG A 133 -1.56 -10.46 -14.43
N ILE A 134 -0.72 -9.44 -14.26
CA ILE A 134 -1.17 -8.06 -14.14
C ILE A 134 -1.23 -7.48 -15.56
N VAL A 135 -2.43 -7.21 -16.08
CA VAL A 135 -2.61 -6.67 -17.45
C VAL A 135 -3.49 -5.42 -17.46
N SER A 136 -3.91 -4.95 -16.28
CA SER A 136 -4.74 -3.76 -16.15
C SER A 136 -4.55 -3.11 -14.78
N LYS A 137 -4.89 -1.83 -14.69
CA LYS A 137 -4.87 -1.08 -13.41
C LYS A 137 -5.76 -1.73 -12.35
N ARG A 138 -6.89 -2.33 -12.78
CA ARG A 138 -7.77 -3.09 -11.88
C ARG A 138 -7.12 -4.36 -11.37
N ALA A 139 -6.34 -5.06 -12.19
CA ALA A 139 -5.57 -6.23 -11.76
C ALA A 139 -4.47 -5.84 -10.76
N ALA A 140 -3.77 -4.72 -11.00
CA ALA A 140 -2.79 -4.18 -10.08
C ALA A 140 -3.43 -3.80 -8.73
N HIS A 141 -4.57 -3.09 -8.76
CA HIS A 141 -5.32 -2.75 -7.55
C HIS A 141 -5.83 -4.00 -6.82
N ARG A 142 -6.20 -5.07 -7.52
CA ARG A 142 -6.58 -6.34 -6.90
C ARG A 142 -5.39 -7.04 -6.24
N PHE A 143 -4.19 -6.92 -6.80
CA PHE A 143 -2.97 -7.41 -6.14
C PHE A 143 -2.63 -6.57 -4.90
N GLU A 144 -2.86 -5.25 -4.94
CA GLU A 144 -2.61 -4.37 -3.80
C GLU A 144 -3.65 -4.57 -2.68
N ALA A 145 -4.95 -4.57 -2.99
CA ALA A 145 -6.03 -4.48 -2.00
C ALA A 145 -7.15 -5.52 -2.17
N GLY A 146 -7.06 -6.44 -3.13
CA GLY A 146 -8.09 -7.46 -3.36
C GLY A 146 -8.17 -8.55 -2.28
N ARG A 147 -9.07 -9.52 -2.46
CA ARG A 147 -9.22 -10.70 -1.56
C ARG A 147 -7.97 -11.58 -1.47
N HIS A 148 -7.12 -11.54 -2.49
CA HIS A 148 -5.85 -12.26 -2.55
C HIS A 148 -4.68 -11.28 -2.71
N SER A 149 -4.75 -10.15 -2.02
CA SER A 149 -3.70 -9.12 -2.09
C SER A 149 -2.36 -9.59 -1.54
N LEU A 150 -1.29 -8.86 -1.85
CA LEU A 150 0.05 -9.07 -1.29
C LEU A 150 -0.02 -9.23 0.24
N THR A 151 -0.61 -8.26 0.95
CA THR A 151 -0.73 -8.28 2.41
C THR A 151 -1.50 -9.49 2.93
N LYS A 152 -2.57 -9.91 2.25
CA LYS A 152 -3.35 -11.10 2.66
C LYS A 152 -2.61 -12.41 2.38
N GLN A 153 -1.83 -12.45 1.30
CA GLN A 153 -0.97 -13.60 1.01
C GLN A 153 0.15 -13.71 2.05
N ILE A 154 0.73 -12.60 2.52
CA ILE A 154 1.68 -12.59 3.64
C ILE A 154 1.01 -13.13 4.92
N ALA A 155 -0.18 -12.65 5.25
CA ALA A 155 -0.95 -13.16 6.39
C ALA A 155 -1.26 -14.66 6.28
N ALA A 156 -1.61 -15.15 5.09
CA ALA A 156 -1.85 -16.57 4.83
C ALA A 156 -0.59 -17.45 4.95
N LEU A 157 0.61 -16.86 4.90
CA LEU A 157 1.87 -17.54 5.22
C LEU A 157 2.18 -17.55 6.74
N GLY A 158 1.28 -17.04 7.58
CA GLY A 158 1.50 -16.89 9.02
C GLY A 158 2.43 -15.73 9.38
N LEU A 159 2.65 -14.81 8.44
CA LEU A 159 3.55 -13.66 8.61
C LEU A 159 2.77 -12.36 8.77
N ARG A 160 3.38 -11.39 9.45
CA ARG A 160 2.82 -10.06 9.68
C ARG A 160 3.28 -9.06 8.63
N ALA A 161 2.48 -8.02 8.41
CA ALA A 161 2.84 -6.88 7.59
C ALA A 161 2.80 -5.60 8.44
N LEU A 162 3.88 -4.81 8.37
CA LEU A 162 4.01 -3.58 9.14
C LEU A 162 4.02 -2.36 8.23
N ILE A 163 3.40 -1.27 8.67
CA ILE A 163 3.74 0.06 8.16
C ILE A 163 4.95 0.56 8.93
N VAL A 164 5.96 1.08 8.25
CA VAL A 164 7.15 1.66 8.87
C VAL A 164 7.11 3.16 8.74
N GLY A 165 7.15 3.84 9.89
CA GLY A 165 7.14 5.29 9.97
C GLY A 165 8.52 5.92 9.76
N ARG A 166 8.53 7.23 9.55
CA ARG A 166 9.73 8.08 9.55
C ARG A 166 10.52 7.96 10.85
N ASN A 167 9.83 7.77 11.97
CA ASN A 167 10.42 7.52 13.28
C ASN A 167 11.15 6.16 13.39
N GLY A 168 11.09 5.30 12.37
CA GLY A 168 11.73 3.99 12.36
C GLY A 168 10.91 2.88 13.02
N GLU A 169 9.74 3.20 13.58
CA GLU A 169 8.85 2.26 14.24
C GLU A 169 7.99 1.49 13.23
N GLY A 170 7.67 0.24 13.57
CA GLY A 170 6.77 -0.64 12.83
C GLY A 170 5.39 -0.69 13.47
N TYR A 171 4.35 -0.46 12.68
CA TYR A 171 2.96 -0.41 13.12
C TYR A 171 2.20 -1.63 12.62
N GLU A 172 1.56 -2.34 13.55
CA GLU A 172 0.63 -3.44 13.28
C GLU A 172 -0.69 -2.94 12.66
N HIS A 173 -1.43 -3.83 12.01
CA HIS A 173 -2.64 -3.50 11.24
C HIS A 173 -3.63 -2.59 11.99
N ASP A 174 -3.88 -2.86 13.28
CA ASP A 174 -4.81 -2.09 14.11
C ASP A 174 -4.30 -0.69 14.46
N ALA A 175 -2.97 -0.50 14.46
CA ALA A 175 -2.31 0.77 14.73
C ALA A 175 -2.10 1.62 13.47
N TRP A 176 -2.35 1.08 12.26
CA TRP A 176 -2.13 1.82 11.01
C TRP A 176 -2.85 3.17 10.92
N PRO A 177 -4.13 3.33 11.36
CA PRO A 177 -4.81 4.63 11.36
C PRO A 177 -4.17 5.70 12.26
N HIS A 178 -3.27 5.28 13.15
CA HIS A 178 -2.57 6.12 14.13
C HIS A 178 -1.07 6.23 13.85
N SER A 179 -0.61 5.70 12.71
CA SER A 179 0.81 5.68 12.37
C SER A 179 1.39 7.04 11.96
N GLY A 180 0.56 8.06 11.72
CA GLY A 180 0.98 9.37 11.22
C GLY A 180 1.48 9.35 9.77
N THR A 181 1.17 8.29 9.01
CA THR A 181 1.72 8.06 7.66
C THR A 181 0.81 8.57 6.55
N PHE A 182 0.29 7.70 5.69
CA PHE A 182 -0.43 8.06 4.48
C PHE A 182 -1.82 8.65 4.77
N ARG A 183 -2.11 9.84 4.23
CA ARG A 183 -3.42 10.52 4.36
C ARG A 183 -3.92 10.65 5.81
N GLN A 184 -3.00 10.93 6.73
CA GLN A 184 -3.28 11.22 8.14
C GLN A 184 -2.63 12.53 8.49
N SER A 185 -3.34 13.41 9.19
CA SER A 185 -2.79 14.71 9.63
C SER A 185 -1.96 15.36 8.50
N GLU A 186 -0.78 15.89 8.79
CA GLU A 186 0.21 16.44 7.84
C GLU A 186 1.16 15.37 7.26
N GLN A 187 0.89 14.08 7.48
CA GLN A 187 1.73 12.95 7.07
C GLN A 187 3.15 13.04 7.68
N GLU A 188 3.25 13.56 8.90
CA GLU A 188 4.50 13.85 9.61
C GLU A 188 5.40 12.62 9.77
N ASN A 189 4.82 11.42 9.84
CA ASN A 189 5.54 10.17 9.99
C ASN A 189 5.70 9.41 8.66
N LEU A 190 5.42 10.03 7.51
CA LEU A 190 5.60 9.40 6.20
C LEU A 190 7.09 9.19 5.90
N LEU A 191 7.47 7.92 5.68
CA LEU A 191 8.84 7.52 5.38
C LEU A 191 9.21 7.68 3.90
N ILE A 192 8.28 7.32 3.01
CA ILE A 192 8.43 7.41 1.55
C ILE A 192 7.16 8.05 0.97
N ALA A 193 7.31 9.19 0.31
CA ALA A 193 6.24 9.84 -0.44
C ALA A 193 6.00 9.17 -1.79
N ASP A 194 4.81 9.43 -2.35
CA ASP A 194 4.48 9.21 -3.74
C ASP A 194 3.50 10.26 -4.27
N ASN A 195 3.08 10.11 -5.52
CA ASN A 195 2.13 11.01 -6.15
C ASN A 195 0.77 11.08 -5.41
N ARG A 196 0.38 10.08 -4.61
CA ARG A 196 -0.88 10.11 -3.84
C ARG A 196 -0.71 10.86 -2.53
N SER A 197 0.43 10.73 -1.86
CA SER A 197 0.72 11.56 -0.68
C SER A 197 0.89 13.03 -1.06
N GLU A 198 1.47 13.32 -2.23
CA GLU A 198 1.56 14.70 -2.74
C GLU A 198 0.19 15.31 -3.04
N VAL A 199 -0.71 14.55 -3.68
CA VAL A 199 -2.09 15.00 -3.92
C VAL A 199 -2.80 15.31 -2.61
N TYR A 200 -2.61 14.48 -1.58
CA TYR A 200 -3.18 14.75 -0.26
C TYR A 200 -2.55 15.99 0.38
N GLN A 201 -1.24 16.18 0.27
CA GLN A 201 -0.56 17.34 0.87
C GLN A 201 -1.00 18.67 0.27
N ARG A 202 -1.30 18.69 -1.05
CA ARG A 202 -1.75 19.89 -1.77
C ARG A 202 -3.26 20.12 -1.67
N ALA A 203 -4.01 19.16 -1.13
CA ALA A 203 -5.45 19.24 -1.03
C ALA A 203 -5.87 20.21 0.09
N ASN A 204 -7.01 20.86 -0.10
CA ASN A 204 -7.59 21.68 0.97
C ASN A 204 -8.11 20.81 2.12
N GLU A 205 -8.50 21.43 3.24
CA GLU A 205 -8.93 20.71 4.44
C GLU A 205 -10.09 19.74 4.18
N GLN A 206 -11.13 20.18 3.47
CA GLN A 206 -12.29 19.35 3.15
C GLN A 206 -11.91 18.13 2.29
N GLN A 207 -11.03 18.32 1.32
CA GLN A 207 -10.51 17.26 0.46
C GLN A 207 -9.63 16.29 1.24
N ARG A 208 -8.74 16.79 2.12
CA ARG A 208 -7.91 15.97 3.01
C ARG A 208 -8.77 15.13 3.94
N GLU A 209 -9.78 15.72 4.56
CA GLU A 209 -10.71 15.00 5.43
C GLU A 209 -11.45 13.89 4.69
N ARG A 210 -11.90 14.16 3.45
CA ARG A 210 -12.50 13.13 2.58
C ARG A 210 -11.52 12.00 2.25
N LEU A 211 -10.29 12.33 1.84
CA LEU A 211 -9.26 11.35 1.48
C LEU A 211 -8.84 10.50 2.69
N ALA A 212 -8.72 11.11 3.86
CA ALA A 212 -8.43 10.44 5.12
C ALA A 212 -9.55 9.45 5.48
N ARG A 213 -10.82 9.88 5.42
CA ARG A 213 -11.98 9.00 5.64
C ARG A 213 -12.07 7.85 4.64
N LEU A 214 -11.74 8.06 3.38
CA LEU A 214 -11.68 6.97 2.40
C LEU A 214 -10.63 5.91 2.78
N SER A 215 -9.52 6.36 3.37
CA SER A 215 -8.35 5.51 3.66
C SER A 215 -8.47 4.80 5.01
N TRP A 216 -9.11 5.43 5.98
CA TRP A 216 -9.06 5.04 7.40
C TRP A 216 -10.43 5.06 8.10
N GLY A 217 -11.51 5.46 7.41
CA GLY A 217 -12.85 5.52 7.99
C GLY A 217 -12.92 6.55 9.12
N VAL A 218 -13.67 6.22 10.18
CA VAL A 218 -13.78 7.07 11.39
C VAL A 218 -12.58 6.94 12.33
N ALA A 219 -11.72 5.93 12.14
CA ALA A 219 -10.56 5.72 13.00
C ALA A 219 -9.56 6.90 12.95
N VAL A 220 -9.49 7.62 11.82
CA VAL A 220 -8.67 8.83 11.69
C VAL A 220 -9.19 10.01 12.51
N LEU A 221 -10.47 10.00 12.90
CA LEU A 221 -11.06 11.05 13.74
C LEU A 221 -10.68 10.86 15.21
N ALA A 222 -10.57 9.61 15.68
CA ALA A 222 -10.09 9.31 17.02
C ALA A 222 -8.63 9.77 17.24
N ALA A 223 -7.80 9.74 16.18
CA ALA A 223 -6.44 10.26 16.23
C ALA A 223 -6.37 11.79 16.41
N LYS A 224 -7.32 12.54 15.84
CA LYS A 224 -7.39 14.01 15.99
C LYS A 224 -7.84 14.45 17.40
N GLY A 225 -8.66 13.65 18.07
CA GLY A 225 -9.20 13.97 19.40
C GLY A 225 -8.21 13.76 20.56
N ALA A 226 -7.08 13.09 20.33
CA ALA A 226 -6.06 12.82 21.35
C ALA A 226 -4.95 13.89 21.41
N SER A 227 -5.02 14.94 20.59
CA SER A 227 -4.05 16.04 20.54
C SER A 227 -4.65 17.41 20.89
N LEU A 228 -5.73 17.44 21.69
CA LEU A 228 -6.28 18.64 22.32
C LEU A 228 -6.14 18.60 23.83
#